data_AF-A0A9P7G8E1-F1
#
_entry.id   AF-A0A9P7G8E1-F1
#
_cell.length_a   1.000
_cell.length_b   1.000
_cell.length_c   1.000
_cell.angle_alpha   90.00
_cell.angle_beta   90.00
_cell.angle_gamma   90.00
#
_symmetry.space_group_name_H-M   'P 1'
#
loop_
_entity.id
_entity.type
_entity.pdbx_description
1 polymer ?
#
loop_
_entity_poly.entity_id
_entity_poly.type
_entity_poly.pdbx_seq_one_letter_code
_entity_poly.pdbx_strand_id
1 'polypeptide(L)'
;MLMFGLSRHFWMLVISRCAQGVFNGNIGVTKSVMIEITDPTDVPSAFGWIPAIWSIGITIGPVIGGVLARPALRWPFIFGQFTFFHDFPYFLPCAAAGAIAFCSYLYTYFLLQESLPSAIRRDSTLKGKRSPSPVQRATAPLLGYSEPPAHYGTRESAEEVLVDQDDLDDADLKPPPFRDLLSRELVIAITCHGLIAFLDQSHSVLLPLMLSTSIPLGGLGFDPYTIGLTMGTWGLLNAGFQVIAFGRMVKWLGPRKLCTLSFSCFFVTFSAFPLMSILAKRAGEADAKVWLVLTIQLCFYSFVFMTYGAPTHSLRGNDTYAKI
;
A
#
# COMPACT_ATOMS: atom_id res chain seq x y z
N MET A 1 3.37 -15.23 8.56
CA MET A 1 2.64 -14.93 9.81
C MET A 1 2.62 -16.08 10.79
N LEU A 2 2.15 -17.28 10.41
CA LEU A 2 2.10 -18.43 11.33
C LEU A 2 3.46 -18.81 11.91
N MET A 3 4.51 -18.85 11.08
CA MET A 3 5.89 -19.10 11.55
C MET A 3 6.38 -18.05 12.54
N PHE A 4 5.94 -16.79 12.42
CA PHE A 4 6.27 -15.73 13.36
C PHE A 4 5.57 -15.94 14.70
N GLY A 5 4.29 -16.34 14.69
CA GLY A 5 3.53 -16.63 15.91
C GLY A 5 4.02 -17.87 16.67
N LEU A 6 4.58 -18.86 15.95
CA LEU A 6 5.15 -20.09 16.50
C LEU A 6 6.64 -19.99 16.87
N SER A 7 7.26 -18.82 16.72
CA SER A 7 8.70 -18.71 16.92
C SER A 7 9.08 -18.72 18.40
N ARG A 8 10.02 -19.59 18.78
CA ARG A 8 10.66 -19.60 20.12
C ARG A 8 12.07 -19.01 20.14
N HIS A 9 12.67 -18.86 18.97
CA HIS A 9 14.06 -18.41 18.82
C HIS A 9 14.15 -17.18 17.91
N PHE A 10 15.10 -16.30 18.21
CA PHE A 10 15.36 -15.09 17.43
C PHE A 10 15.54 -15.36 15.94
N TRP A 11 16.32 -16.39 15.57
CA TRP A 11 16.56 -16.71 14.15
C TRP A 11 15.30 -17.12 13.40
N MET A 12 14.34 -17.77 14.06
CA MET A 12 13.06 -18.11 13.45
C MET A 12 12.24 -16.84 13.15
N LEU A 13 12.30 -15.83 14.02
CA LEU A 13 11.70 -14.51 13.75
C LEU A 13 12.35 -13.85 12.52
N VAL A 14 13.68 -13.84 12.46
CA VAL A 14 14.44 -13.25 11.33
C VAL A 14 14.06 -13.94 10.02
N ILE A 15 14.14 -15.27 9.96
CA ILE A 15 13.79 -16.05 8.77
C ILE A 15 12.34 -15.78 8.35
N SER A 16 11.40 -15.75 9.29
CA SER A 16 10.00 -15.48 8.99
C SER A 16 9.77 -14.08 8.42
N ARG A 17 10.56 -13.07 8.85
CA ARG A 17 10.51 -11.70 8.32
C ARG A 17 11.18 -11.57 6.97
N CYS A 18 12.30 -12.25 6.74
CA CYS A 18 12.92 -12.33 5.43
C CYS A 18 11.97 -12.98 4.42
N ALA A 19 11.35 -14.11 4.78
CA ALA A 19 10.34 -14.76 3.94
C ALA A 19 9.17 -13.84 3.65
N GLN A 20 8.63 -13.14 4.66
CA GLN A 20 7.59 -12.13 4.45
C GLN A 20 8.02 -11.07 3.46
N GLY A 21 9.27 -10.57 3.54
CA GLY A 21 9.80 -9.56 2.63
C GLY A 21 9.91 -10.05 1.18
N VAL A 22 10.41 -11.27 0.95
CA VAL A 22 10.53 -11.87 -0.38
C VAL A 22 9.16 -11.97 -1.08
N PHE A 23 8.11 -12.29 -0.33
CA PHE A 23 6.75 -12.40 -0.87
C PHE A 23 5.96 -11.07 -0.84
N ASN A 24 6.58 -9.95 -0.46
CA ASN A 24 5.90 -8.65 -0.33
C ASN A 24 5.91 -7.82 -1.62
N GLY A 25 5.47 -8.42 -2.73
CA GLY A 25 5.41 -7.79 -4.07
C GLY A 25 4.03 -7.28 -4.48
N ASN A 26 3.07 -7.23 -3.55
CA ASN A 26 1.64 -7.05 -3.87
C ASN A 26 1.28 -5.66 -4.42
N ILE A 27 1.91 -4.58 -3.96
CA ILE A 27 1.53 -3.20 -4.34
C ILE A 27 1.66 -2.97 -5.85
N GLY A 28 2.72 -3.49 -6.48
CA GLY A 28 2.94 -3.33 -7.92
C GLY A 28 1.89 -4.08 -8.75
N VAL A 29 1.64 -5.34 -8.38
CA VAL A 29 0.64 -6.20 -9.04
C VAL A 29 -0.76 -5.62 -8.92
N THR A 30 -1.15 -5.14 -7.72
CA THR A 30 -2.48 -4.53 -7.55
C THR A 30 -2.64 -3.28 -8.42
N LYS A 31 -1.59 -2.47 -8.58
CA LYS A 31 -1.64 -1.27 -9.45
C LYS A 31 -1.76 -1.63 -10.93
N SER A 32 -1.05 -2.64 -11.41
CA SER A 32 -1.15 -3.06 -12.82
C SER A 32 -2.54 -3.63 -13.11
N VAL A 33 -3.03 -4.53 -12.26
CA VAL A 33 -4.39 -5.09 -12.37
C VAL A 33 -5.44 -3.99 -12.35
N MET A 34 -5.30 -3.00 -11.47
CA MET A 34 -6.22 -1.86 -11.40
C MET A 34 -6.27 -1.07 -12.71
N ILE A 35 -5.11 -0.80 -13.33
CA ILE A 35 -5.05 -0.10 -14.63
C ILE A 35 -5.71 -0.95 -15.72
N GLU A 36 -5.51 -2.27 -15.70
CA GLU A 36 -6.04 -3.17 -16.72
C GLU A 36 -7.56 -3.32 -16.69
N ILE A 37 -8.17 -3.29 -15.50
CA ILE A 37 -9.62 -3.45 -15.33
C ILE A 37 -10.41 -2.15 -15.34
N THR A 38 -9.74 -0.99 -15.26
CA THR A 38 -10.40 0.32 -15.15
C THR A 38 -10.35 1.05 -16.49
N ASP A 39 -11.47 1.67 -16.88
CA ASP A 39 -11.50 2.54 -18.04
C ASP A 39 -10.58 3.75 -17.86
N PRO A 40 -9.87 4.21 -18.91
CA PRO A 40 -8.88 5.28 -18.81
C PRO A 40 -9.40 6.57 -18.15
N THR A 41 -10.68 6.89 -18.37
CA THR A 41 -11.36 8.06 -17.81
C THR A 41 -11.50 7.97 -16.27
N ASP A 42 -11.60 6.76 -15.72
CA ASP A 42 -11.87 6.51 -14.31
C ASP A 42 -10.63 6.05 -13.51
N VAL A 43 -9.49 5.83 -14.18
CA VAL A 43 -8.22 5.45 -13.54
C VAL A 43 -7.87 6.36 -12.35
N PRO A 44 -7.96 7.70 -12.42
CA PRO A 44 -7.65 8.56 -11.27
C PRO A 44 -8.53 8.29 -10.04
N SER A 45 -9.82 7.99 -10.27
CA SER A 45 -10.77 7.64 -9.22
C SER A 45 -10.47 6.26 -8.65
N ALA A 46 -10.11 5.29 -9.48
CA ALA A 46 -9.75 3.94 -9.07
C ALA A 46 -8.46 3.90 -8.22
N PHE A 47 -7.44 4.69 -8.58
CA PHE A 47 -6.22 4.83 -7.79
C PHE A 47 -6.47 5.46 -6.41
N GLY A 48 -7.57 6.21 -6.23
CA GLY A 48 -8.00 6.74 -4.94
C GLY A 48 -8.38 5.66 -3.91
N TRP A 49 -8.76 4.45 -4.35
CA TRP A 49 -9.12 3.35 -3.44
C TRP A 49 -7.91 2.65 -2.82
N ILE A 50 -6.75 2.68 -3.46
CA ILE A 50 -5.51 2.06 -2.96
C ILE A 50 -5.11 2.60 -1.57
N PRO A 51 -4.97 3.93 -1.36
CA PRO A 51 -4.67 4.47 -0.03
C PRO A 51 -5.83 4.31 0.96
N ALA A 52 -7.08 4.25 0.51
CA ALA A 52 -8.23 4.02 1.37
C ALA A 52 -8.19 2.61 2.00
N ILE A 53 -7.94 1.57 1.19
CA ILE A 53 -7.79 0.18 1.66
C ILE A 53 -6.57 0.04 2.57
N TRP A 54 -5.47 0.73 2.25
CA TRP A 54 -4.29 0.77 3.10
C TRP A 54 -4.59 1.33 4.49
N SER A 55 -5.33 2.44 4.56
CA SER A 55 -5.77 3.06 5.82
C SER A 55 -6.68 2.12 6.64
N ILE A 56 -7.55 1.34 5.99
CA ILE A 56 -8.35 0.29 6.66
C ILE A 56 -7.43 -0.77 7.26
N GLY A 57 -6.42 -1.23 6.52
CA GLY A 57 -5.43 -2.20 7.01
C GLY A 57 -4.63 -1.69 8.23
N ILE A 58 -4.17 -0.44 8.19
CA ILE A 58 -3.48 0.22 9.31
C ILE A 58 -4.38 0.35 10.53
N THR A 59 -5.69 0.49 10.34
CA THR A 59 -6.65 0.60 11.45
C THR A 59 -6.90 -0.77 12.08
N ILE A 60 -7.23 -1.77 11.26
CA ILE A 60 -7.63 -3.10 11.72
C ILE A 60 -6.44 -3.90 12.26
N GLY A 61 -5.26 -3.77 11.65
CA GLY A 61 -4.07 -4.55 11.99
C GLY A 61 -3.63 -4.42 13.46
N PRO A 62 -3.34 -3.21 13.96
CA PRO A 62 -2.98 -2.98 15.37
C PRO A 62 -4.10 -3.35 16.34
N VAL A 63 -5.38 -3.16 15.97
CA VAL A 63 -6.50 -3.58 16.81
C VAL A 63 -6.51 -5.09 16.99
N ILE A 64 -6.43 -5.86 15.90
CA ILE A 64 -6.34 -7.32 15.96
C ILE A 64 -5.07 -7.75 16.72
N GLY A 65 -3.94 -7.13 16.40
CA GLY A 65 -2.64 -7.42 17.02
C GLY A 65 -2.63 -7.19 18.53
N GLY A 66 -3.22 -6.09 19.00
CA GLY A 66 -3.26 -5.71 20.41
C GLY A 66 -4.34 -6.43 21.20
N VAL A 67 -5.54 -6.57 20.64
CA VAL A 67 -6.68 -7.24 21.32
C VAL A 67 -6.44 -8.74 21.49
N LEU A 68 -5.85 -9.39 20.49
CA LEU A 68 -5.57 -10.83 20.54
C LEU A 68 -4.22 -11.16 21.20
N ALA A 69 -3.40 -10.17 21.54
CA ALA A 69 -2.13 -10.42 22.22
C ALA A 69 -2.35 -11.02 23.62
N ARG A 70 -1.51 -11.99 23.99
CA ARG A 70 -1.53 -12.65 25.32
C ARG A 70 -2.93 -13.17 25.71
N PRO A 71 -3.56 -14.02 24.87
CA PRO A 71 -4.95 -14.42 25.07
C PRO A 71 -5.16 -15.21 26.36
N ALA A 72 -4.16 -15.98 26.82
CA ALA A 72 -4.22 -16.72 28.07
C ALA A 72 -4.34 -15.82 29.32
N LEU A 73 -3.72 -14.63 29.29
CA LEU A 73 -3.82 -13.64 30.36
C LEU A 73 -5.12 -12.83 30.25
N ARG A 74 -5.56 -12.54 29.02
CA ARG A 74 -6.73 -11.66 28.77
C ARG A 74 -8.06 -12.38 28.97
N TRP A 75 -8.17 -13.62 28.51
CA TRP A 75 -9.37 -14.45 28.61
C TRP A 75 -9.02 -15.77 29.29
N PRO A 76 -8.74 -15.76 30.61
CA PRO A 76 -8.27 -16.93 31.34
C PRO A 76 -9.29 -18.08 31.32
N PHE A 77 -10.59 -17.77 31.25
CA PHE A 77 -11.65 -18.78 31.20
C PHE A 77 -11.67 -19.58 29.89
N ILE A 78 -11.26 -18.98 28.76
CA ILE A 78 -11.33 -19.60 27.43
C ILE A 78 -9.97 -20.15 27.01
N PHE A 79 -8.93 -19.33 27.14
CA PHE A 79 -7.58 -19.64 26.64
C PHE A 79 -6.58 -19.99 27.74
N GLY A 80 -6.91 -19.70 29.01
CA GLY A 80 -5.99 -19.94 30.13
C GLY A 80 -5.75 -21.42 30.44
N GLN A 81 -6.68 -22.30 30.06
CA GLN A 81 -6.55 -23.75 30.23
C GLN A 81 -5.55 -24.39 29.27
N PHE A 82 -5.24 -23.73 28.16
CA PHE A 82 -4.36 -24.27 27.12
C PHE A 82 -2.93 -23.75 27.33
N THR A 83 -2.01 -24.66 27.66
CA THR A 83 -0.56 -24.36 27.80
C THR A 83 0.04 -23.73 26.54
N PHE A 84 -0.50 -24.08 25.37
CA PHE A 84 -0.07 -23.53 24.08
C PHE A 84 -0.12 -21.98 24.03
N PHE A 85 -1.16 -21.34 24.58
CA PHE A 85 -1.29 -19.88 24.53
C PHE A 85 -0.45 -19.15 25.58
N HIS A 86 0.06 -19.89 26.58
CA HIS A 86 1.10 -19.38 27.49
C HIS A 86 2.48 -19.44 26.82
N ASP A 87 2.79 -20.54 26.13
CA ASP A 87 4.03 -20.71 25.38
C ASP A 87 4.13 -19.78 24.16
N PHE A 88 2.99 -19.50 23.51
CA PHE A 88 2.91 -18.70 22.29
C PHE A 88 1.90 -17.55 22.41
N PRO A 89 2.23 -16.49 23.18
CA PRO A 89 1.31 -15.39 23.47
C PRO A 89 0.92 -14.55 22.25
N TYR A 90 1.69 -14.63 21.16
CA TYR A 90 1.47 -13.88 19.91
C TYR A 90 0.99 -14.77 18.75
N PHE A 91 0.72 -16.05 18.99
CA PHE A 91 0.23 -16.92 17.92
C PHE A 91 -1.16 -16.52 17.43
N LEU A 92 -2.09 -16.23 18.36
CA LEU A 92 -3.47 -15.88 18.03
C LEU A 92 -3.60 -14.66 17.08
N PRO A 93 -2.94 -13.51 17.32
CA PRO A 93 -2.98 -12.40 16.37
C PRO A 93 -2.34 -12.76 15.02
N CYS A 94 -1.28 -13.58 15.02
CA CYS A 94 -0.64 -14.04 13.77
C CYS A 94 -1.53 -15.01 12.99
N ALA A 95 -2.29 -15.86 13.69
CA ALA A 95 -3.24 -16.79 13.10
C ALA A 95 -4.43 -16.04 12.50
N ALA A 96 -4.97 -15.04 13.21
CA ALA A 96 -6.04 -14.18 12.69
C ALA A 96 -5.59 -13.41 11.43
N ALA A 97 -4.42 -12.77 11.46
CA ALA A 97 -3.87 -12.10 10.29
C ALA A 97 -3.60 -13.06 9.12
N GLY A 98 -3.09 -14.27 9.43
CA GLY A 98 -2.89 -15.32 8.44
C GLY A 98 -4.19 -15.82 7.81
N ALA A 99 -5.25 -15.98 8.60
CA ALA A 99 -6.56 -16.38 8.14
C ALA A 99 -7.19 -15.32 7.23
N ILE A 100 -7.10 -14.04 7.59
CA ILE A 100 -7.55 -12.93 6.73
C ILE A 100 -6.82 -12.98 5.39
N ALA A 101 -5.49 -13.10 5.40
CA ALA A 101 -4.70 -13.19 4.16
C ALA A 101 -5.04 -14.43 3.33
N PHE A 102 -5.29 -15.58 3.97
CA PHE A 102 -5.68 -16.80 3.28
C PHE A 102 -7.08 -16.69 2.65
N CYS A 103 -8.04 -16.09 3.36
CA CYS A 103 -9.36 -15.78 2.81
C CYS A 103 -9.26 -14.81 1.62
N SER A 104 -8.43 -13.78 1.71
CA SER A 104 -8.17 -12.87 0.58
C SER A 104 -7.57 -13.62 -0.60
N TYR A 105 -6.62 -14.53 -0.37
CA TYR A 105 -6.07 -15.39 -1.42
C TYR A 105 -7.14 -16.25 -2.08
N LEU A 106 -7.99 -16.95 -1.30
CA LEU A 106 -9.07 -17.77 -1.86
C LEU A 106 -10.05 -16.91 -2.67
N TYR A 107 -10.42 -15.74 -2.13
CA TYR A 107 -11.29 -14.80 -2.82
C TYR A 107 -10.70 -14.37 -4.17
N THR A 108 -9.43 -13.94 -4.20
CA THR A 108 -8.74 -13.58 -5.44
C THR A 108 -8.61 -14.77 -6.38
N TYR A 109 -8.24 -15.95 -5.88
CA TYR A 109 -8.06 -17.15 -6.71
C TYR A 109 -9.34 -17.59 -7.41
N PHE A 110 -10.49 -17.52 -6.74
CA PHE A 110 -11.76 -17.97 -7.31
C PHE A 110 -12.51 -16.88 -8.10
N LEU A 111 -12.41 -15.61 -7.70
CA LEU A 111 -13.22 -14.53 -8.29
C LEU A 111 -12.44 -13.63 -9.24
N LEU A 112 -11.11 -13.52 -9.11
CA LEU A 112 -10.33 -12.70 -10.03
C LEU A 112 -10.14 -13.47 -11.33
N GLN A 113 -10.91 -13.10 -12.35
CA GLN A 113 -10.67 -13.55 -13.70
C GLN A 113 -9.37 -12.91 -14.22
N GLU A 114 -8.67 -13.63 -15.11
CA GLU A 114 -7.45 -13.14 -15.76
C GLU A 114 -7.70 -11.72 -16.29
N SER A 115 -6.91 -10.76 -15.79
CA SER A 115 -7.07 -9.35 -16.13
C SER A 115 -6.24 -8.97 -17.35
N LEU A 116 -5.17 -9.71 -17.64
CA LEU A 116 -4.22 -9.36 -18.68
C LEU A 116 -4.84 -9.51 -20.08
N PRO A 117 -5.02 -8.40 -20.84
CA PRO A 117 -5.62 -8.46 -22.17
C PRO A 117 -4.84 -9.35 -23.15
N SER A 118 -3.52 -9.42 -22.97
CA SER A 118 -2.61 -10.24 -23.77
C SER A 118 -2.80 -11.73 -23.50
N ALA A 119 -3.06 -12.13 -22.24
CA ALA A 119 -3.37 -13.53 -21.89
C ALA A 119 -4.76 -13.93 -22.39
N ILE A 120 -5.74 -13.04 -22.29
CA ILE A 120 -7.09 -13.24 -22.85
C ILE A 120 -7.03 -13.38 -24.38
N ARG A 121 -6.29 -12.51 -25.08
CA ARG A 121 -6.05 -12.63 -26.53
C ARG A 121 -5.33 -13.93 -26.88
N ARG A 122 -4.34 -14.36 -26.09
CA ARG A 122 -3.61 -15.60 -26.35
C ARG A 122 -4.49 -16.84 -26.16
N ASP A 123 -5.35 -16.86 -25.14
CA ASP A 123 -6.32 -17.93 -24.91
C ASP A 123 -7.41 -17.95 -26.00
N SER A 124 -7.91 -16.78 -26.44
CA SER A 124 -8.87 -16.71 -27.55
C SER A 124 -8.25 -17.12 -28.88
N THR A 125 -6.97 -16.83 -29.12
CA THR A 125 -6.22 -17.26 -30.32
C THR A 125 -5.94 -18.77 -30.30
N LEU A 126 -5.64 -19.35 -29.13
CA LEU A 126 -5.47 -20.80 -28.96
C LEU A 126 -6.79 -21.55 -29.10
N LYS A 127 -7.91 -20.99 -28.61
CA LYS A 127 -9.26 -21.53 -28.82
C LYS A 127 -9.73 -21.34 -30.27
N GLY A 128 -9.38 -20.23 -30.91
CA GLY A 128 -9.67 -19.94 -32.33
C GLY A 128 -8.90 -20.83 -33.31
N LYS A 129 -7.69 -21.30 -32.95
CA LYS A 129 -6.94 -22.30 -33.73
C LYS A 129 -7.55 -23.70 -33.73
N ARG A 130 -8.63 -23.95 -32.96
CA ARG A 130 -9.36 -25.23 -32.94
C ARG A 130 -10.57 -25.29 -33.87
N SER A 131 -10.81 -24.30 -34.72
CA SER A 131 -11.73 -24.45 -35.86
C SER A 131 -11.36 -23.50 -37.00
N PRO A 132 -11.28 -24.02 -38.23
CA PRO A 132 -12.06 -23.37 -39.26
C PRO A 132 -12.79 -24.40 -40.15
N SER A 133 -14.11 -24.24 -40.31
CA SER A 133 -14.73 -24.59 -41.58
C SER A 133 -14.66 -23.36 -42.52
N PRO A 134 -14.36 -23.53 -43.82
CA PRO A 134 -13.99 -22.40 -44.70
C PRO A 134 -15.12 -21.44 -45.10
N VAL A 135 -16.33 -21.56 -44.56
CA VAL A 135 -17.54 -21.03 -45.22
C VAL A 135 -18.06 -19.70 -44.64
N GLN A 136 -17.57 -19.24 -43.49
CA GLN A 136 -18.20 -18.11 -42.78
C GLN A 136 -17.43 -16.79 -42.83
N ARG A 137 -16.46 -16.64 -43.75
CA ARG A 137 -15.61 -15.44 -43.86
C ARG A 137 -16.22 -14.32 -44.73
N ALA A 138 -17.45 -14.48 -45.21
CA ALA A 138 -18.04 -13.62 -46.25
C ALA A 138 -19.06 -12.56 -45.76
N THR A 139 -19.30 -12.38 -44.45
CA THR A 139 -20.41 -11.51 -43.98
C THR A 139 -20.10 -10.59 -42.80
N ALA A 140 -18.90 -10.00 -42.70
CA ALA A 140 -18.65 -8.92 -41.74
C ALA A 140 -18.78 -7.53 -42.43
N PRO A 141 -19.59 -6.58 -41.91
CA PRO A 141 -19.88 -5.31 -42.58
C PRO A 141 -18.76 -4.27 -42.42
N LEU A 142 -18.49 -3.55 -43.51
CA LEU A 142 -17.61 -2.38 -43.64
C LEU A 142 -18.34 -1.09 -43.20
N LEU A 143 -18.06 -0.56 -41.99
CA LEU A 143 -18.07 0.87 -41.58
C LEU A 143 -18.45 1.07 -40.10
N GLY A 144 -17.61 1.78 -39.36
CA GLY A 144 -17.91 2.32 -38.03
C GLY A 144 -16.83 3.28 -37.54
N TYR A 145 -17.01 4.58 -37.82
CA TYR A 145 -16.22 5.71 -37.32
C TYR A 145 -16.31 5.87 -35.79
N SER A 146 -15.20 6.19 -35.13
CA SER A 146 -15.11 7.03 -33.91
C SER A 146 -13.64 7.40 -33.64
N GLU A 147 -13.31 8.69 -33.65
CA GLU A 147 -11.98 9.25 -33.30
C GLU A 147 -11.64 9.02 -31.80
N PRO A 148 -10.39 8.70 -31.42
CA PRO A 148 -10.00 8.61 -30.01
C PRO A 148 -9.36 9.91 -29.46
N PRO A 149 -9.64 10.30 -28.20
CA PRO A 149 -8.95 11.40 -27.50
C PRO A 149 -7.56 10.97 -26.97
N ALA A 150 -6.67 11.95 -26.75
CA ALA A 150 -5.26 11.83 -26.33
C ALA A 150 -5.00 10.83 -25.17
N HIS A 151 -3.90 10.05 -25.26
CA HIS A 151 -3.67 8.74 -24.63
C HIS A 151 -2.36 8.61 -23.79
N TYR A 152 -2.40 8.87 -22.47
CA TYR A 152 -1.22 8.75 -21.60
C TYR A 152 -1.23 7.37 -20.93
N GLY A 153 -0.39 6.44 -21.41
CA GLY A 153 -0.22 5.11 -20.83
C GLY A 153 0.23 4.08 -21.87
N THR A 154 0.78 2.95 -21.39
CA THR A 154 1.40 1.88 -22.18
C THR A 154 0.39 1.06 -23.00
N ARG A 155 -0.34 1.72 -23.89
CA ARG A 155 -1.01 1.07 -25.03
C ARG A 155 -0.31 1.58 -26.28
N GLU A 156 0.51 0.73 -26.89
CA GLU A 156 0.74 0.85 -28.32
C GLU A 156 -0.64 0.80 -28.99
N SER A 157 -1.03 1.92 -29.56
CA SER A 157 -1.95 1.91 -30.70
C SER A 157 -1.31 1.00 -31.73
N ALA A 158 -1.90 -0.17 -31.94
CA ALA A 158 -1.99 -0.67 -33.30
C ALA A 158 -2.85 0.36 -34.06
N GLU A 159 -2.22 1.44 -34.54
CA GLU A 159 -2.71 2.11 -35.72
C GLU A 159 -2.73 1.02 -36.81
N GLU A 160 -3.91 0.60 -37.24
CA GLU A 160 -4.07 0.06 -38.58
C GLU A 160 -3.78 1.19 -39.57
N VAL A 161 -2.51 1.58 -39.67
CA VAL A 161 -1.96 1.90 -40.98
C VAL A 161 -1.97 0.56 -41.70
N LEU A 162 -2.69 0.48 -42.82
CA LEU A 162 -2.55 -0.61 -43.78
C LEU A 162 -1.11 -0.56 -44.34
N VAL A 163 -0.15 -1.02 -43.53
CA VAL A 163 1.17 -1.42 -43.97
C VAL A 163 1.00 -2.89 -44.36
N ASP A 164 1.32 -3.20 -45.61
CA ASP A 164 1.37 -4.57 -46.10
C ASP A 164 2.10 -5.44 -45.06
N GLN A 165 1.41 -6.49 -44.61
CA GLN A 165 1.76 -7.31 -43.45
C GLN A 165 2.94 -8.27 -43.72
N ASP A 166 3.71 -8.01 -44.79
CA ASP A 166 4.85 -8.82 -45.22
C ASP A 166 6.22 -8.22 -44.83
N ASP A 167 6.30 -7.00 -44.27
CA ASP A 167 7.57 -6.32 -43.96
C ASP A 167 7.68 -5.77 -42.51
N LEU A 168 7.10 -6.44 -41.51
CA LEU A 168 7.41 -6.14 -40.09
C LEU A 168 8.29 -7.24 -39.50
N ASP A 169 9.60 -7.03 -39.58
CA ASP A 169 10.58 -7.78 -38.80
C ASP A 169 10.19 -7.70 -37.31
N ASP A 170 10.05 -8.86 -36.65
CA ASP A 170 9.85 -9.05 -35.20
C ASP A 170 10.95 -8.37 -34.31
N ALA A 171 11.90 -7.66 -34.94
CA ALA A 171 13.02 -6.99 -34.32
C ALA A 171 12.68 -5.61 -33.68
N ASP A 172 11.59 -4.96 -34.08
CA ASP A 172 11.27 -3.58 -33.66
C ASP A 172 10.36 -3.45 -32.40
N LEU A 173 9.80 -4.56 -31.90
CA LEU A 173 9.04 -4.59 -30.64
C LEU A 173 9.93 -4.88 -29.41
N LYS A 174 11.16 -4.35 -29.40
CA LYS A 174 12.04 -4.54 -28.25
C LYS A 174 11.74 -3.46 -27.21
N PRO A 175 11.23 -3.81 -26.01
CA PRO A 175 10.99 -2.81 -24.98
C PRO A 175 12.29 -2.05 -24.72
N PRO A 176 12.23 -0.71 -24.56
CA PRO A 176 13.42 0.10 -24.38
C PRO A 176 14.24 -0.46 -23.22
N PRO A 177 15.57 -0.54 -23.35
CA PRO A 177 16.41 -1.13 -22.33
C PRO A 177 16.19 -0.40 -21.01
N PHE A 178 16.24 -1.13 -19.89
CA PHE A 178 15.94 -0.60 -18.54
C PHE A 178 16.72 0.67 -18.17
N ARG A 179 17.88 0.89 -18.80
CA ARG A 179 18.71 2.08 -18.63
C ARG A 179 18.11 3.34 -19.25
N ASP A 180 17.37 3.21 -20.35
CA ASP A 180 16.74 4.34 -21.05
C ASP A 180 15.45 4.78 -20.36
N LEU A 181 14.82 3.86 -19.62
CA LEU A 181 13.73 4.19 -18.70
C LEU A 181 14.22 5.00 -17.50
N LEU A 182 15.50 4.89 -17.13
CA LEU A 182 16.12 5.56 -15.99
C LEU A 182 16.44 7.04 -16.26
N SER A 183 15.45 7.78 -16.79
CA SER A 183 15.57 9.21 -17.04
C SER A 183 15.86 9.98 -15.76
N ARG A 184 16.52 11.13 -15.86
CA ARG A 184 16.82 12.00 -14.71
C ARG A 184 15.58 12.35 -13.90
N GLU A 185 14.44 12.51 -14.57
CA GLU A 185 13.16 12.82 -13.94
C GLU A 185 12.62 11.64 -13.14
N LEU A 186 12.70 10.43 -13.71
CA LEU A 186 12.32 9.21 -13.02
C LEU A 186 13.22 8.95 -11.81
N VAL A 187 14.53 9.14 -11.94
CA VAL A 187 15.48 8.94 -10.83
C VAL A 187 15.18 9.90 -9.67
N ILE A 188 14.90 11.17 -9.94
CA ILE A 188 14.53 12.15 -8.90
C ILE A 188 13.21 11.73 -8.23
N ALA A 189 12.21 11.35 -9.01
CA ALA A 189 10.90 10.92 -8.48
C ALA A 189 11.02 9.65 -7.61
N ILE A 190 11.77 8.63 -8.07
CA ILE A 190 12.03 7.41 -7.32
C ILE A 190 12.79 7.72 -6.03
N THR A 191 13.81 8.58 -6.10
CA THR A 191 14.61 8.94 -4.92
C THR A 191 13.77 9.68 -3.88
N CYS A 192 12.98 10.68 -4.29
CA CYS A 192 12.06 11.39 -3.40
C CYS A 192 11.04 10.45 -2.78
N HIS A 193 10.42 9.56 -3.59
CA HIS A 193 9.46 8.59 -3.10
C HIS A 193 10.10 7.59 -2.12
N GLY A 194 11.32 7.12 -2.42
CA GLY A 194 12.09 6.24 -1.54
C GLY A 194 12.41 6.88 -0.19
N LEU A 195 12.78 8.17 -0.17
CA LEU A 195 13.00 8.92 1.07
C LEU A 195 11.72 9.09 1.89
N ILE A 196 10.60 9.41 1.23
CA ILE A 196 9.29 9.52 1.91
C ILE A 196 8.92 8.16 2.53
N ALA A 197 9.01 7.09 1.74
CA ALA A 197 8.71 5.75 2.20
C ALA A 197 9.64 5.33 3.35
N PHE A 198 10.92 5.67 3.29
CA PHE A 198 11.88 5.38 4.34
C PHE A 198 11.53 6.10 5.65
N LEU A 199 11.23 7.40 5.60
CA LEU A 199 10.84 8.18 6.78
C LEU A 199 9.52 7.67 7.39
N ASP A 200 8.56 7.35 6.54
CA ASP A 200 7.26 6.79 6.94
C ASP A 200 7.43 5.42 7.62
N GLN A 201 8.19 4.51 7.01
CA GLN A 201 8.46 3.20 7.62
C GLN A 201 9.31 3.29 8.89
N SER A 202 10.21 4.27 8.96
CA SER A 202 10.97 4.53 10.19
C SER A 202 10.03 4.95 11.32
N HIS A 203 9.08 5.85 11.04
CA HIS A 203 8.08 6.26 12.03
C HIS A 203 7.16 5.10 12.43
N SER A 204 6.67 4.33 11.45
CA SER A 204 5.75 3.20 11.67
C SER A 204 6.34 2.12 12.58
N VAL A 205 7.67 1.94 12.58
CA VAL A 205 8.40 1.02 13.46
C VAL A 205 8.74 1.67 14.80
N LEU A 206 9.21 2.92 14.80
CA LEU A 206 9.63 3.62 16.01
C LEU A 206 8.48 3.88 16.98
N LEU A 207 7.29 4.20 16.46
CA LEU A 207 6.15 4.54 17.29
C LEU A 207 5.71 3.37 18.20
N PRO A 208 5.39 2.15 17.69
CA PRO A 208 5.10 1.00 18.55
C PRO A 208 6.27 0.61 19.47
N LEU A 209 7.51 0.75 19.00
CA LEU A 209 8.69 0.44 19.78
C LEU A 209 8.81 1.35 21.01
N MET A 210 8.63 2.67 20.82
CA MET A 210 8.65 3.61 21.94
C MET A 210 7.46 3.40 22.88
N LEU A 211 6.26 3.14 22.32
CA LEU A 211 5.08 2.87 23.13
C LEU A 211 5.27 1.64 24.03
N SER A 212 5.91 0.58 23.54
CA SER A 212 6.11 -0.67 24.28
C SER A 212 7.33 -0.68 25.21
N THR A 213 8.39 0.07 24.89
CA THR A 213 9.63 0.10 25.68
C THR A 213 9.40 0.71 27.07
N SER A 214 10.08 0.24 28.12
CA SER A 214 9.90 0.74 29.48
C SER A 214 10.43 2.18 29.67
N ILE A 215 9.88 2.89 30.66
CA ILE A 215 10.21 4.29 30.96
C ILE A 215 11.71 4.54 31.23
N PRO A 216 12.43 3.69 31.99
CA PRO A 216 13.86 3.89 32.22
C PRO A 216 14.69 3.89 30.92
N LEU A 217 14.30 3.05 29.96
CA LEU A 217 14.92 2.93 28.64
C LEU A 217 14.47 4.03 27.67
N GLY A 218 13.56 4.91 28.09
CA GLY A 218 13.07 6.03 27.31
C GLY A 218 11.82 5.76 26.48
N GLY A 219 11.10 4.67 26.74
CA GLY A 219 9.77 4.43 26.20
C GLY A 219 8.64 4.78 27.17
N LEU A 220 7.45 4.25 26.89
CA LEU A 220 6.20 4.56 27.60
C LEU A 220 5.63 3.38 28.41
N GLY A 221 6.08 2.17 28.13
CA GLY A 221 5.70 0.95 28.86
C GLY A 221 4.25 0.53 28.67
N PHE A 222 3.61 0.91 27.56
CA PHE A 222 2.22 0.57 27.27
C PHE A 222 2.05 -0.92 27.00
N ASP A 223 0.93 -1.46 27.51
CA ASP A 223 0.51 -2.82 27.19
C ASP A 223 0.11 -2.90 25.69
N PRO A 224 0.37 -4.04 25.01
CA PRO A 224 -0.02 -4.24 23.61
C PRO A 224 -1.48 -3.92 23.31
N TYR A 225 -2.38 -4.12 24.29
CA TYR A 225 -3.79 -3.73 24.16
C TYR A 225 -3.96 -2.21 23.99
N THR A 226 -3.32 -1.42 24.85
CA THR A 226 -3.37 0.05 24.77
C THR A 226 -2.77 0.54 23.47
N ILE A 227 -1.64 -0.04 23.06
CA ILE A 227 -1.00 0.29 21.77
C ILE A 227 -1.96 -0.01 20.60
N GLY A 228 -2.55 -1.21 20.58
CA GLY A 228 -3.48 -1.62 19.54
C GLY A 228 -4.73 -0.73 19.49
N LEU A 229 -5.28 -0.37 20.65
CA LEU A 229 -6.44 0.51 20.74
C LEU A 229 -6.11 1.95 20.31
N THR A 230 -4.99 2.51 20.76
CA THR A 230 -4.56 3.87 20.39
C THR A 230 -4.22 3.98 18.90
N MET A 231 -3.50 3.01 18.34
CA MET A 231 -3.20 3.01 16.91
C MET A 231 -4.45 2.74 16.07
N GLY A 232 -5.37 1.91 16.57
CA GLY A 232 -6.67 1.66 15.94
C GLY A 232 -7.56 2.91 15.90
N THR A 233 -7.70 3.61 17.03
CA THR A 233 -8.50 4.85 17.09
C THR A 233 -7.90 5.93 16.19
N TRP A 234 -6.57 6.10 16.22
CA TRP A 234 -5.90 7.02 15.30
C TRP A 234 -6.10 6.61 13.84
N GLY A 235 -5.95 5.34 13.48
CA GLY A 235 -6.15 4.83 12.13
C GLY A 235 -7.56 5.15 11.60
N LEU A 236 -8.59 4.95 12.43
CA LEU A 236 -9.97 5.26 12.07
C LEU A 236 -10.19 6.76 11.86
N LEU A 237 -9.66 7.60 12.76
CA LEU A 237 -9.73 9.05 12.63
C LEU A 237 -8.96 9.55 11.40
N ASN A 238 -7.78 8.98 11.14
CA ASN A 238 -6.95 9.30 9.97
C ASN A 238 -7.66 8.91 8.67
N ALA A 239 -8.31 7.74 8.61
CA ALA A 239 -9.08 7.33 7.45
C ALA A 239 -10.23 8.32 7.14
N GLY A 240 -11.02 8.69 8.16
CA GLY A 240 -12.06 9.70 8.01
C GLY A 240 -11.52 11.08 7.59
N PHE A 241 -10.40 11.49 8.20
CA PHE A 241 -9.72 12.73 7.83
C PHE A 241 -9.24 12.71 6.37
N GLN A 242 -8.66 11.62 5.88
CA GLN A 242 -8.20 11.51 4.49
C GLN A 242 -9.36 11.60 3.51
N VAL A 243 -10.46 10.88 3.73
CA VAL A 243 -11.62 10.91 2.82
C VAL A 243 -12.18 12.34 2.66
N ILE A 244 -12.22 13.12 3.74
CA ILE A 244 -12.80 14.47 3.73
C ILE A 244 -11.79 15.53 3.29
N ALA A 245 -10.57 15.49 3.84
CA ALA A 245 -9.59 16.57 3.72
C ALA A 245 -8.72 16.44 2.48
N PHE A 246 -8.45 15.23 1.97
CA PHE A 246 -7.50 15.02 0.87
C PHE A 246 -7.85 15.83 -0.38
N GLY A 247 -9.07 15.65 -0.92
CA GLY A 247 -9.50 16.36 -2.12
C GLY A 247 -9.56 17.89 -1.93
N ARG A 248 -9.90 18.36 -0.72
CA ARG A 248 -9.94 19.80 -0.40
C ARG A 248 -8.53 20.39 -0.32
N MET A 249 -7.61 19.69 0.33
CA MET A 249 -6.24 20.14 0.52
C MET A 249 -5.43 20.12 -0.78
N VAL A 250 -5.62 19.12 -1.64
CA VAL A 250 -5.00 19.11 -2.97
C VAL A 250 -5.46 20.30 -3.80
N LYS A 251 -6.76 20.61 -3.80
CA LYS A 251 -7.30 21.79 -4.51
C LYS A 251 -6.81 23.12 -3.92
N TRP A 252 -6.61 23.20 -2.60
CA TRP A 252 -6.24 24.44 -1.92
C TRP A 252 -4.72 24.73 -1.95
N LEU A 253 -3.89 23.73 -1.64
CA LEU A 253 -2.42 23.89 -1.56
C LEU A 253 -1.72 23.57 -2.88
N GLY A 254 -2.34 22.77 -3.72
CA GLY A 254 -1.68 22.15 -4.87
C GLY A 254 -0.77 20.97 -4.46
N PRO A 255 -0.49 20.03 -5.37
CA PRO A 255 0.27 18.81 -5.07
C PRO A 255 1.70 19.09 -4.55
N ARG A 256 2.37 20.09 -5.11
CA ARG A 256 3.73 20.46 -4.73
C ARG A 256 3.83 20.97 -3.29
N LYS A 257 2.96 21.90 -2.88
CA LYS A 257 3.00 22.44 -1.52
C LYS A 257 2.53 21.40 -0.50
N LEU A 258 1.60 20.51 -0.87
CA LEU A 258 1.17 19.41 -0.01
C LEU A 258 2.32 18.44 0.29
N CYS A 259 3.13 18.12 -0.72
CA CYS A 259 4.34 17.31 -0.53
C CYS A 259 5.35 18.02 0.38
N THR A 260 5.62 19.32 0.16
CA THR A 260 6.51 20.11 1.03
C THR A 260 6.00 20.20 2.47
N LEU A 261 4.70 20.39 2.67
CA LEU A 261 4.07 20.41 4.00
C LEU A 261 4.31 19.09 4.74
N SER A 262 4.19 17.97 4.04
CA SER A 262 4.37 16.64 4.62
C SER A 262 5.81 16.38 5.09
N PHE A 263 6.80 16.86 4.33
CA PHE A 263 8.20 16.85 4.78
C PHE A 263 8.40 17.69 6.05
N SER A 264 7.77 18.86 6.14
CA SER A 264 7.81 19.68 7.35
C SER A 264 7.14 18.99 8.54
N CYS A 265 6.03 18.27 8.32
CA CYS A 265 5.35 17.49 9.36
C CYS A 265 6.24 16.38 9.92
N PHE A 266 7.07 15.72 9.10
CA PHE A 266 8.01 14.71 9.59
C PHE A 266 8.93 15.26 10.68
N PHE A 267 9.44 16.48 10.53
CA PHE A 267 10.31 17.10 11.55
C PHE A 267 9.61 17.19 12.92
N VAL A 268 8.32 17.57 12.92
CA VAL A 268 7.50 17.62 14.15
C VAL A 268 7.30 16.22 14.72
N THR A 269 6.96 15.24 13.88
CA THR A 269 6.71 13.87 14.35
C THR A 269 7.96 13.20 14.92
N PHE A 270 9.14 13.44 14.34
CA PHE A 270 10.39 12.89 14.82
C PHE A 270 10.88 13.61 16.09
N SER A 271 10.69 14.92 16.18
CA SER A 271 11.01 15.70 17.38
C SER A 271 10.12 15.36 18.59
N ALA A 272 8.92 14.82 18.35
CA ALA A 272 8.03 14.38 19.41
C ALA A 272 8.58 13.16 20.19
N PHE A 273 9.37 12.27 19.56
CA PHE A 273 9.95 11.11 20.23
C PHE A 273 10.81 11.47 21.45
N PRO A 274 11.87 12.30 21.32
CA PRO A 274 12.67 12.70 22.48
C PRO A 274 11.86 13.51 23.50
N LEU A 275 10.90 14.33 23.04
CA LEU A 275 10.04 15.09 23.94
C LEU A 275 9.18 14.19 24.84
N MET A 276 8.54 13.17 24.25
CA MET A 276 7.77 12.17 25.02
C MET A 276 8.67 11.41 25.99
N SER A 277 9.87 11.00 25.56
CA SER A 277 10.83 10.29 26.40
C SER A 277 11.24 11.12 27.62
N ILE A 278 11.52 12.43 27.44
CA ILE A 278 11.87 13.34 28.53
C ILE A 278 10.69 13.55 29.49
N LEU A 279 9.47 13.74 28.96
CA LEU A 279 8.28 13.93 29.78
C LEU A 279 7.94 12.67 30.60
N ALA A 280 8.01 11.49 29.99
CA ALA A 280 7.77 10.22 30.67
C ALA A 280 8.81 9.97 31.77
N LYS A 281 10.09 10.26 31.52
CA LYS A 281 11.15 10.14 32.54
C LYS A 281 10.99 11.11 33.71
N ARG A 282 10.49 12.33 33.46
CA ARG A 282 10.25 13.33 34.51
C ARG A 282 9.06 12.99 35.39
N ALA A 283 7.98 12.48 34.80
CA ALA A 283 6.78 12.10 35.53
C ALA A 283 6.90 10.71 36.18
N GLY A 284 7.77 9.84 35.66
CA GLY A 284 7.85 8.43 36.09
C GLY A 284 6.71 7.56 35.57
N GLU A 285 5.73 8.16 34.88
CA GLU A 285 4.57 7.52 34.28
C GLU A 285 4.15 8.25 32.99
N ALA A 286 3.27 7.63 32.22
CA ALA A 286 2.68 8.23 31.03
C ALA A 286 1.50 9.16 31.40
N ASP A 287 1.84 10.31 31.98
CA ASP A 287 0.90 11.35 32.42
C ASP A 287 0.18 12.04 31.22
N ALA A 288 -0.84 12.85 31.49
CA ALA A 288 -1.65 13.55 30.48
C ALA A 288 -0.83 14.37 29.47
N LYS A 289 0.33 14.92 29.89
CA LYS A 289 1.24 15.66 29.01
C LYS A 289 1.84 14.77 27.93
N VAL A 290 2.16 13.53 28.27
CA VAL A 290 2.71 12.55 27.32
C VAL A 290 1.64 12.15 26.31
N TRP A 291 0.42 11.91 26.76
CA TRP A 291 -0.73 11.66 25.88
C TRP A 291 -1.05 12.84 24.97
N LEU A 292 -0.90 14.08 25.43
CA LEU A 292 -1.03 15.27 24.61
C LEU A 292 0.01 15.30 23.48
N VAL A 293 1.30 15.07 23.79
CA VAL A 293 2.36 15.05 22.78
C VAL A 293 2.17 13.88 21.80
N LEU A 294 1.77 12.70 22.29
CA LEU A 294 1.44 11.56 21.44
C LEU A 294 0.30 11.88 20.48
N THR A 295 -0.77 12.54 20.97
CA THR A 295 -1.91 12.94 20.14
C THR A 295 -1.47 13.95 19.08
N ILE A 296 -0.69 14.96 19.46
CA ILE A 296 -0.13 15.94 18.51
C ILE A 296 0.73 15.22 17.45
N GLN A 297 1.61 14.32 17.87
CA GLN A 297 2.44 13.54 16.95
C GLN A 297 1.59 12.77 15.95
N LEU A 298 0.55 12.07 16.41
CA LEU A 298 -0.37 11.30 15.58
C LEU A 298 -1.18 12.20 14.62
N CYS A 299 -1.63 13.38 15.08
CA CYS A 299 -2.29 14.36 14.21
C CYS A 299 -1.37 14.86 13.09
N PHE A 300 -0.12 15.20 13.40
CA PHE A 300 0.86 15.60 12.38
C PHE A 300 1.23 14.45 11.45
N TYR A 301 1.26 13.21 11.96
CA TYR A 301 1.52 12.03 11.15
C TYR A 301 0.38 11.75 10.15
N SER A 302 -0.87 12.10 10.46
CA SER A 302 -1.97 11.99 9.49
C SER A 302 -1.74 12.81 8.21
N PHE A 303 -1.04 13.95 8.29
CA PHE A 303 -0.70 14.75 7.11
C PHE A 303 0.31 14.06 6.20
N VAL A 304 1.21 13.25 6.76
CA VAL A 304 2.22 12.51 5.99
C VAL A 304 1.56 11.57 4.98
N PHE A 305 0.47 10.88 5.37
CA PHE A 305 -0.24 9.96 4.48
C PHE A 305 -0.83 10.64 3.25
N MET A 306 -1.12 11.94 3.32
CA MET A 306 -1.66 12.70 2.19
C MET A 306 -0.65 12.79 1.03
N THR A 307 0.65 12.62 1.31
CA THR A 307 1.70 12.63 0.29
C THR A 307 1.54 11.49 -0.72
N TYR A 308 1.12 10.31 -0.26
CA TYR A 308 1.00 9.13 -1.13
C TYR A 308 -0.13 9.25 -2.16
N GLY A 309 -1.13 10.08 -1.89
CA GLY A 309 -2.19 10.39 -2.85
C GLY A 309 -1.80 11.48 -3.87
N ALA A 310 -0.77 12.27 -3.60
CA ALA A 310 -0.34 13.33 -4.51
C ALA A 310 0.48 12.74 -5.67
N PRO A 311 0.07 12.90 -6.94
CA PRO A 311 0.84 12.40 -8.06
C PRO A 311 2.21 13.09 -8.10
N THR A 312 3.28 12.31 -7.93
CA THR A 312 4.68 12.78 -7.97
C THR A 312 5.03 13.46 -9.29
N HIS A 313 4.29 13.16 -10.36
CA HIS A 313 4.40 13.80 -11.67
C HIS A 313 3.99 15.30 -11.65
N SER A 314 3.18 15.74 -10.67
CA SER A 314 2.70 17.14 -10.58
C SER A 314 3.66 18.08 -9.84
N LEU A 315 4.84 17.60 -9.42
CA LEU A 315 5.80 18.38 -8.61
C LEU A 315 6.55 19.46 -9.38
N ARG A 316 6.53 19.44 -10.72
CA ARG A 316 6.90 20.57 -11.57
C ARG A 316 5.63 21.11 -12.20
N GLY A 317 5.25 22.34 -11.84
CA GLY A 317 4.05 23.06 -12.29
C GLY A 317 4.06 23.45 -13.76
N ASN A 318 4.36 22.50 -14.64
CA ASN A 318 4.01 22.60 -16.05
C ASN A 318 2.67 21.87 -16.22
N ASP A 319 1.60 22.64 -16.39
CA ASP A 319 0.31 22.21 -16.92
C ASP A 319 0.43 21.76 -18.39
N THR A 320 1.42 20.91 -18.70
CA THR A 320 1.81 20.64 -20.08
C THR A 320 1.95 19.15 -20.36
N TYR A 321 1.14 18.28 -19.74
CA TYR A 321 1.05 16.88 -20.19
C TYR A 321 -0.37 16.32 -20.04
N ALA A 322 -1.36 17.09 -20.53
CA ALA A 322 -2.68 16.57 -20.91
C ALA A 322 -2.69 15.96 -22.33
N LYS A 323 -1.51 15.70 -22.90
CA LYS A 323 -1.29 14.98 -24.15
C LYS A 323 0.02 14.21 -24.03
N ILE A 324 -0.05 13.05 -23.42
CA ILE A 324 0.34 11.87 -24.20
C ILE A 324 -0.96 11.14 -24.40
#